data_AF-A0A8K0UDY8-F1
#
_entry.id   AF-A0A8K0UDY8-F1
#
_cell.length_a   1.000
_cell.length_b   1.000
_cell.length_c   1.000
_cell.angle_alpha   90.00
_cell.angle_beta   90.00
_cell.angle_gamma   90.00
#
_symmetry.space_group_name_H-M   'P 1'
#
loop_
_entity.id
_entity.type
_entity.pdbx_description
1 polymer ?
#
loop_
_entity_poly.entity_id
_entity_poly.type
_entity_poly.pdbx_seq_one_letter_code
_entity_poly.pdbx_strand_id
1 'polypeptide(L)'
;MGRWQAERQGLFADSPGNTVGFFKVLLGSAAFWGIQDPSSGSKSSHTELIFVDGFTQFGFVAQPAEGNFVTVLSAVVSPTSRGSVNIASVDPFASPLIDPNFFDTNFDILAMVQAINDATSFISAPLWHQVIKPAPFWDLATAKTDAAKANFARLRSVRHQPSCRNGEGECKGRRCGREVEERAADLIKSEHRI
;
A
#
# COMPACT_ATOMS: atom_id res chain seq x y z
N MET A 1 13.74 30.29 -3.43
CA MET A 1 12.48 31.00 -3.11
C MET A 1 12.25 32.22 -4.00
N GLY A 2 13.25 33.09 -4.22
CA GLY A 2 13.08 34.35 -4.99
C GLY A 2 12.45 34.19 -6.38
N ARG A 3 12.86 33.19 -7.18
CA ARG A 3 12.28 32.95 -8.51
C ARG A 3 10.78 32.61 -8.48
N TRP A 4 10.35 31.80 -7.52
CA TRP A 4 8.93 31.48 -7.36
C TRP A 4 8.12 32.71 -6.92
N GLN A 5 8.68 33.53 -6.02
CA GLN A 5 8.02 34.75 -5.55
C GLN A 5 7.84 35.80 -6.65
N ALA A 6 8.81 35.93 -7.56
CA ALA A 6 8.75 36.90 -8.65
C ALA A 6 7.94 36.38 -9.86
N GLU A 7 8.17 35.14 -10.28
CA GLU A 7 7.73 34.63 -11.58
C GLU A 7 6.77 33.45 -11.47
N ARG A 8 6.57 32.90 -10.27
CA ARG A 8 5.89 31.60 -10.04
C ARG A 8 6.54 30.45 -10.82
N GLN A 9 7.86 30.52 -11.01
CA GLN A 9 8.66 29.51 -11.69
C GLN A 9 9.72 28.87 -10.78
N GLY A 10 10.31 27.77 -11.27
CA GLY A 10 11.42 27.06 -10.65
C GLY A 10 10.97 25.90 -9.75
N LEU A 11 11.90 25.34 -8.98
CA LEU A 11 11.72 24.12 -8.19
C LEU A 11 10.48 24.11 -7.27
N PHE A 12 10.08 25.28 -6.73
CA PHE A 12 8.90 25.39 -5.86
C PHE A 12 7.56 25.33 -6.61
N ALA A 13 7.59 25.28 -7.94
CA ALA A 13 6.43 24.99 -8.78
C ALA A 13 6.40 23.54 -9.27
N ASP A 14 7.43 22.74 -8.95
CA ASP A 14 7.50 21.34 -9.35
C ASP A 14 6.66 20.45 -8.43
N SER A 15 6.10 19.38 -9.00
CA SER A 15 5.36 18.39 -8.22
C SER A 15 6.33 17.38 -7.59
N PRO A 16 5.98 16.72 -6.48
CA PRO A 16 6.83 15.68 -5.90
C PRO A 16 7.11 14.51 -6.84
N GLY A 17 6.22 14.19 -7.79
CA GLY A 17 6.43 13.12 -8.76
C GLY A 17 5.81 13.45 -10.11
N ASN A 18 6.62 13.39 -11.16
CA ASN A 18 6.19 13.77 -12.52
C ASN A 18 5.75 12.57 -13.37
N THR A 19 6.02 11.35 -12.89
CA THR A 19 5.77 10.11 -13.62
C THR A 19 5.11 9.11 -12.68
N VAL A 20 4.00 8.53 -13.15
CA VAL A 20 3.23 7.51 -12.43
C VAL A 20 3.02 6.30 -13.34
N GLY A 21 3.27 5.11 -12.82
CA GLY A 21 3.01 3.85 -13.48
C GLY A 21 1.95 3.04 -12.74
N PHE A 22 1.01 2.47 -13.48
CA PHE A 22 -0.03 1.59 -12.96
C PHE A 22 0.14 0.19 -13.54
N PHE A 23 0.23 -0.82 -12.67
CA PHE A 23 0.59 -2.18 -13.08
C PHE A 23 -0.42 -3.21 -12.58
N LYS A 24 -0.53 -4.31 -13.32
CA LYS A 24 -1.26 -5.51 -12.87
C LYS A 24 -0.28 -6.56 -12.38
N VAL A 25 -0.50 -7.03 -11.15
CA VAL A 25 0.02 -8.33 -10.69
C VAL A 25 -0.39 -9.43 -11.68
N LEU A 26 0.54 -10.32 -12.01
CA LEU A 26 0.35 -11.41 -12.96
C LEU A 26 -0.75 -12.37 -12.50
N LEU A 27 -1.75 -12.56 -13.37
CA LEU A 27 -2.82 -13.54 -13.17
C LEU A 27 -2.21 -14.95 -13.10
N GLY A 28 -2.59 -15.71 -12.07
CA GLY A 28 -2.03 -17.05 -11.79
C GLY A 28 -0.88 -17.07 -10.79
N SER A 29 -0.42 -15.91 -10.30
CA SER A 29 0.48 -15.85 -9.15
C SER A 29 -0.21 -16.29 -7.85
N ALA A 30 0.58 -16.63 -6.83
CA ALA A 30 0.08 -17.00 -5.50
C ALA A 30 -0.78 -15.90 -4.84
N ALA A 31 -0.69 -14.65 -5.32
CA ALA A 31 -1.51 -13.54 -4.84
C ALA A 31 -3.02 -13.77 -5.05
N PHE A 32 -3.40 -14.55 -6.07
CA PHE A 32 -4.81 -14.82 -6.40
C PHE A 32 -5.35 -16.14 -5.83
N TRP A 33 -4.58 -16.84 -4.98
CA TRP A 33 -5.07 -18.08 -4.38
C TRP A 33 -6.27 -17.83 -3.46
N GLY A 34 -7.43 -18.33 -3.88
CA GLY A 34 -8.68 -18.22 -3.12
C GLY A 34 -9.44 -16.90 -3.30
N ILE A 35 -9.04 -16.03 -4.23
CA ILE A 35 -9.73 -14.75 -4.50
C ILE A 35 -9.91 -14.47 -5.99
N GLN A 36 -10.92 -13.69 -6.33
CA GLN A 36 -11.07 -13.08 -7.66
C GLN A 36 -10.18 -11.83 -7.77
N ASP A 37 -9.87 -11.40 -9.00
CA ASP A 37 -9.21 -10.11 -9.27
C ASP A 37 -9.94 -8.97 -8.52
N PRO A 38 -9.28 -8.30 -7.54
CA PRO A 38 -9.92 -7.30 -6.69
C PRO A 38 -9.91 -5.89 -7.29
N SER A 39 -9.32 -5.70 -8.46
CA SER A 39 -9.36 -4.43 -9.18
C SER A 39 -10.77 -4.12 -9.69
N SER A 40 -11.05 -2.84 -9.96
CA SER A 40 -12.35 -2.39 -10.45
C SER A 40 -12.73 -2.93 -11.84
N GLY A 41 -11.85 -3.68 -12.50
CA GLY A 41 -12.10 -4.36 -13.77
C GLY A 41 -10.81 -4.81 -14.43
N SER A 42 -10.90 -5.58 -15.52
CA SER A 42 -9.74 -6.18 -16.21
C SER A 42 -8.69 -5.17 -16.69
N LYS A 43 -9.09 -3.91 -16.91
CA LYS A 43 -8.20 -2.80 -17.32
C LYS A 43 -7.71 -1.93 -16.15
N SER A 44 -8.11 -2.25 -14.92
CA SER A 44 -7.69 -1.55 -13.71
C SER A 44 -6.44 -2.19 -13.11
N SER A 45 -5.60 -1.38 -12.49
CA SER A 45 -4.34 -1.80 -11.88
C SER A 45 -4.52 -2.40 -10.49
N HIS A 46 -3.49 -3.12 -10.07
CA HIS A 46 -3.33 -3.63 -8.71
C HIS A 46 -2.35 -2.78 -7.90
N THR A 47 -1.31 -2.26 -8.56
CA THR A 47 -0.23 -1.50 -7.95
C THR A 47 0.03 -0.20 -8.70
N GLU A 48 0.58 0.77 -7.98
CA GLU A 48 1.01 2.07 -8.48
C GLU A 48 2.47 2.31 -8.08
N LEU A 49 3.26 2.89 -8.98
CA LEU A 49 4.60 3.39 -8.72
C LEU A 49 4.67 4.88 -9.07
N ILE A 50 5.09 5.72 -8.14
CA ILE A 50 5.32 7.16 -8.36
C ILE A 50 6.81 7.43 -8.22
N PHE A 51 7.41 8.06 -9.23
CA PHE A 51 8.83 8.39 -9.26
C PHE A 51 9.05 9.82 -8.79
N VAL A 52 9.88 9.98 -7.77
CA VAL A 52 10.16 11.26 -7.11
C VAL A 52 11.64 11.59 -7.23
N ASP A 53 11.94 12.77 -7.76
CA ASP A 53 13.30 13.33 -7.85
C ASP A 53 13.74 13.94 -6.51
N GLY A 54 13.88 13.07 -5.51
CA GLY A 54 14.30 13.45 -4.16
C GLY A 54 14.11 12.35 -3.13
N PHE A 55 14.60 12.60 -1.92
CA PHE A 55 14.29 11.77 -0.76
C PHE A 55 12.93 12.16 -0.20
N THR A 56 11.99 11.20 -0.17
CA THR A 56 10.68 11.45 0.42
C THR A 56 10.64 10.99 1.87
N GLN A 57 10.45 11.94 2.78
CA GLN A 57 10.32 11.67 4.20
C GLN A 57 8.90 11.19 4.54
N PHE A 58 8.62 9.92 4.26
CA PHE A 58 7.38 9.30 4.69
C PHE A 58 7.62 8.45 5.96
N GLY A 59 6.86 8.74 7.01
CA GLY A 59 6.95 8.02 8.29
C GLY A 59 8.09 8.53 9.17
N PHE A 60 8.83 7.61 9.79
CA PHE A 60 9.80 7.92 10.85
C PHE A 60 11.26 8.04 10.38
N VAL A 61 11.54 7.84 9.09
CA VAL A 61 12.91 7.88 8.56
C VAL A 61 13.31 9.33 8.34
N ALA A 62 14.38 9.80 8.99
CA ALA A 62 14.90 11.14 8.74
C ALA A 62 15.59 11.21 7.37
N GLN A 63 15.50 12.38 6.72
CA GLN A 63 16.28 12.63 5.51
C GLN A 63 17.79 12.49 5.80
N PRO A 64 18.54 11.73 5.00
CA PRO A 64 19.99 11.64 5.15
C PRO A 64 20.65 13.01 4.99
N ALA A 65 21.68 13.28 5.80
CA ALA A 65 22.41 14.54 5.77
C ALA A 65 23.14 14.78 4.43
N GLU A 66 23.48 13.70 3.72
CA GLU A 66 24.19 13.72 2.46
C GLU A 66 23.59 12.72 1.47
N GLY A 67 23.80 12.99 0.18
CA GLY A 67 23.36 12.13 -0.91
C GLY A 67 22.24 12.74 -1.76
N ASN A 68 22.17 12.30 -3.01
CA ASN A 68 21.06 12.57 -3.92
C ASN A 68 20.25 11.28 -4.07
N PHE A 69 18.94 11.41 -4.05
CA PHE A 69 18.03 10.27 -3.98
C PHE A 69 16.95 10.39 -5.04
N VAL A 70 16.60 9.26 -5.61
CA VAL A 70 15.32 9.07 -6.30
C VAL A 70 14.49 8.15 -5.41
N THR A 71 13.26 8.53 -5.09
CA THR A 71 12.34 7.66 -4.36
C THR A 71 11.30 7.09 -5.31
N VAL A 72 11.06 5.78 -5.24
CA VAL A 72 9.90 5.15 -5.87
C VAL A 72 8.88 4.86 -4.79
N LEU A 73 7.76 5.59 -4.81
CA LEU A 73 6.63 5.32 -3.92
C LEU A 73 5.81 4.20 -4.52
N SER A 74 5.51 3.18 -3.73
CA SER A 74 4.70 2.03 -4.15
C SER A 74 3.40 1.99 -3.37
N ALA A 75 2.29 1.81 -4.08
CA ALA A 75 0.97 1.65 -3.47
C ALA A 75 0.25 0.41 -4.03
N VAL A 76 -0.57 -0.22 -3.19
CA VAL A 76 -1.57 -1.21 -3.62
C VAL A 76 -2.88 -0.45 -3.80
N VAL A 77 -3.34 -0.32 -5.04
CA VAL A 77 -4.49 0.52 -5.40
C VAL A 77 -5.81 -0.27 -5.47
N SER A 78 -5.74 -1.60 -5.48
CA SER A 78 -6.89 -2.49 -5.35
C SER A 78 -6.81 -3.37 -4.10
N PRO A 79 -6.70 -2.79 -2.88
CA PRO A 79 -6.51 -3.58 -1.68
C PRO A 79 -7.74 -4.42 -1.35
N THR A 80 -7.52 -5.58 -0.76
CA THR A 80 -8.54 -6.49 -0.24
C THR A 80 -8.67 -6.40 1.27
N SER A 81 -7.64 -5.96 2.00
CA SER A 81 -7.73 -5.70 3.44
C SER A 81 -8.71 -4.57 3.73
N ARG A 82 -9.44 -4.67 4.84
CA ARG A 82 -10.45 -3.69 5.26
C ARG A 82 -10.23 -3.35 6.73
N GLY A 83 -10.21 -2.05 6.99
CA GLY A 83 -10.11 -1.48 8.32
C GLY A 83 -11.43 -0.93 8.84
N SER A 84 -11.35 -0.26 9.98
CA SER A 84 -12.45 0.45 10.63
C SER A 84 -12.03 1.83 11.14
N VAL A 85 -13.00 2.73 11.23
CA VAL A 85 -12.88 4.00 11.94
C VAL A 85 -14.05 4.05 12.92
N ASN A 86 -13.75 4.14 14.20
CA ASN A 86 -14.76 4.18 15.27
C ASN A 86 -14.64 5.47 16.08
N ILE A 87 -15.77 5.95 16.59
CA ILE A 87 -15.81 7.09 17.49
C ILE A 87 -15.20 6.66 18.84
N ALA A 88 -14.18 7.37 19.30
CA ALA A 88 -13.54 7.10 20.59
C ALA A 88 -14.28 7.73 21.77
N SER A 89 -14.95 8.85 21.54
CA SER A 89 -15.59 9.69 22.56
C SER A 89 -16.75 10.48 21.96
N VAL A 90 -17.67 10.94 22.81
CA VAL A 90 -18.76 11.86 22.42
C VAL A 90 -18.27 13.28 22.13
N ASP A 91 -17.04 13.62 22.56
CA ASP A 91 -16.41 14.89 22.21
C ASP A 91 -16.07 14.90 20.70
N PRO A 92 -16.66 15.79 19.89
CA PRO A 92 -16.41 15.86 18.45
C PRO A 92 -14.98 16.30 18.10
N PHE A 93 -14.21 16.82 19.07
CA PHE A 93 -12.81 17.18 18.90
C PHE A 93 -11.84 16.06 19.30
N ALA A 94 -12.34 14.96 19.88
CA ALA A 94 -11.51 13.81 20.20
C ALA A 94 -11.15 13.03 18.94
N SER A 95 -9.88 12.59 18.86
CA SER A 95 -9.42 11.73 17.76
C SER A 95 -10.22 10.42 17.71
N PRO A 96 -10.64 9.96 16.52
CA PRO A 96 -11.30 8.66 16.38
C PRO A 96 -10.30 7.52 16.55
N LEU A 97 -10.83 6.31 16.80
CA LEU A 97 -10.08 5.08 16.73
C LEU A 97 -9.97 4.66 15.27
N ILE A 98 -8.75 4.65 14.72
CA ILE A 98 -8.50 4.34 13.32
C ILE A 98 -7.65 3.07 13.25
N ASP A 99 -8.21 2.00 12.68
CA ASP A 99 -7.49 0.79 12.35
C ASP A 99 -7.65 0.45 10.87
N PRO A 100 -6.68 0.79 10.00
CA PRO A 100 -6.76 0.51 8.58
C PRO A 100 -6.60 -0.99 8.23
N ASN A 101 -6.09 -1.80 9.17
CA ASN A 101 -5.80 -3.22 8.97
C ASN A 101 -4.97 -3.51 7.70
N PHE A 102 -3.84 -2.79 7.52
CA PHE A 102 -2.99 -2.94 6.33
C PHE A 102 -2.33 -4.31 6.26
N PHE A 103 -2.29 -4.89 5.05
CA PHE A 103 -1.62 -6.17 4.76
C PHE A 103 -2.14 -7.37 5.58
N ASP A 104 -3.42 -7.32 5.97
CA ASP A 104 -4.14 -8.42 6.62
C ASP A 104 -4.32 -9.61 5.68
N THR A 105 -4.52 -9.31 4.39
CA THR A 105 -4.72 -10.31 3.35
C THR A 105 -3.42 -10.68 2.63
N ASN A 106 -3.34 -11.94 2.17
CA ASN A 106 -2.22 -12.42 1.36
C ASN A 106 -2.06 -11.66 0.04
N PHE A 107 -3.17 -11.25 -0.59
CA PHE A 107 -3.11 -10.49 -1.84
C PHE A 107 -2.38 -9.16 -1.65
N ASP A 108 -2.73 -8.40 -0.62
CA ASP A 108 -2.18 -7.05 -0.43
C ASP A 108 -0.66 -7.08 -0.19
N ILE A 109 -0.17 -8.02 0.62
CA ILE A 109 1.26 -8.12 0.89
C ILE A 109 2.03 -8.62 -0.34
N LEU A 110 1.48 -9.58 -1.09
CA LEU A 110 2.12 -10.09 -2.30
C LEU A 110 2.10 -9.07 -3.45
N ALA A 111 1.03 -8.29 -3.58
CA ALA A 111 0.97 -7.18 -4.52
C ALA A 111 2.02 -6.11 -4.18
N MET A 112 2.23 -5.79 -2.90
CA MET A 112 3.27 -4.85 -2.49
C MET A 112 4.68 -5.39 -2.78
N VAL A 113 4.94 -6.67 -2.52
CA VAL A 113 6.22 -7.30 -2.88
C VAL A 113 6.45 -7.24 -4.39
N GLN A 114 5.42 -7.50 -5.20
CA GLN A 114 5.51 -7.35 -6.65
C GLN A 114 5.84 -5.91 -7.05
N ALA A 115 5.21 -4.91 -6.44
CA ALA A 115 5.52 -3.50 -6.71
C ALA A 115 6.98 -3.14 -6.38
N ILE A 116 7.53 -3.65 -5.28
CA ILE A 116 8.95 -3.48 -4.92
C ILE A 116 9.86 -4.14 -5.97
N ASN A 117 9.48 -5.32 -6.46
CA ASN A 117 10.22 -6.02 -7.51
C ASN A 117 10.19 -5.26 -8.84
N ASP A 118 9.03 -4.74 -9.24
CA ASP A 118 8.85 -3.95 -10.46
C ASP A 118 9.68 -2.67 -10.40
N ALA A 119 9.64 -1.96 -9.27
CA ALA A 119 10.46 -0.77 -9.03
C ALA A 119 11.96 -1.08 -9.09
N THR A 120 12.39 -2.16 -8.44
CA THR A 120 13.80 -2.58 -8.43
C THR A 120 14.26 -2.95 -9.84
N SER A 121 13.44 -3.67 -10.59
CA SER A 121 13.71 -4.04 -11.98
C SER A 121 13.84 -2.80 -12.87
N PHE A 122 12.91 -1.85 -12.74
CA PHE A 122 12.92 -0.61 -13.51
C PHE A 122 14.20 0.20 -13.26
N ILE A 123 14.56 0.44 -12.00
CA ILE A 123 15.75 1.23 -11.63
C ILE A 123 17.06 0.51 -11.95
N SER A 124 17.06 -0.83 -12.02
CA SER A 124 18.24 -1.62 -12.41
C SER A 124 18.42 -1.70 -13.94
N ALA A 125 17.54 -1.08 -14.73
CA ALA A 125 17.70 -1.06 -16.18
C ALA A 125 18.98 -0.30 -16.59
N PRO A 126 19.70 -0.74 -17.65
CA PRO A 126 20.99 -0.15 -18.03
C PRO A 126 20.97 1.35 -18.29
N LEU A 127 19.81 1.89 -18.68
CA LEU A 127 19.63 3.32 -18.95
C LEU A 127 19.85 4.19 -17.70
N TRP A 128 19.65 3.63 -16.50
CA TRP A 128 19.79 4.37 -15.24
C TRP A 128 21.19 4.34 -14.65
N HIS A 129 22.09 3.46 -15.13
CA HIS A 129 23.41 3.26 -14.51
C HIS A 129 24.30 4.51 -14.49
N GLN A 130 24.01 5.50 -15.35
CA GLN A 130 24.74 6.76 -15.39
C GLN A 130 24.30 7.75 -14.30
N VAL A 131 23.10 7.59 -13.74
CA VAL A 131 22.46 8.57 -12.86
C VAL A 131 22.04 7.99 -11.51
N ILE A 132 21.68 6.71 -11.46
CA ILE A 132 21.22 6.03 -10.26
C ILE A 132 22.11 4.83 -9.99
N LYS A 133 22.57 4.73 -8.73
CA LYS A 133 23.25 3.52 -8.26
C LYS A 133 22.19 2.41 -8.13
N PRO A 134 22.41 1.20 -8.69
CA PRO A 134 21.45 0.09 -8.65
C PRO A 134 21.48 -0.60 -7.27
N ALA A 135 21.24 0.17 -6.21
CA ALA A 135 21.19 -0.31 -4.84
C ALA A 135 20.13 0.50 -4.08
N PRO A 136 19.11 -0.16 -3.50
CA PRO A 136 18.17 0.51 -2.61
C PRO A 136 18.87 1.12 -1.41
N PHE A 137 18.26 2.15 -0.83
CA PHE A 137 18.73 2.76 0.41
C PHE A 137 18.26 1.95 1.64
N TRP A 138 19.04 1.98 2.73
CA TRP A 138 18.65 1.49 4.06
C TRP A 138 18.26 -0.01 4.11
N ASP A 139 17.29 -0.38 4.94
CA ASP A 139 16.75 -1.73 5.17
C ASP A 139 16.32 -2.45 3.88
N LEU A 140 15.87 -1.71 2.86
CA LEU A 140 15.50 -2.33 1.59
C LEU A 140 16.74 -2.91 0.87
N ALA A 141 17.94 -2.37 1.13
CA ALA A 141 19.18 -2.89 0.57
C ALA A 141 19.46 -4.34 0.99
N THR A 142 19.05 -4.72 2.21
CA THR A 142 19.25 -6.07 2.77
C THR A 142 18.09 -7.01 2.49
N ALA A 143 16.92 -6.50 2.10
CA ALA A 143 15.72 -7.27 1.77
C ALA A 143 15.81 -7.94 0.38
N LYS A 144 16.60 -9.01 0.27
CA LYS A 144 16.79 -9.74 -1.00
C LYS A 144 15.67 -10.71 -1.35
N THR A 145 15.04 -11.31 -0.33
CA THR A 145 13.96 -12.29 -0.51
C THR A 145 12.59 -11.63 -0.45
N ASP A 146 11.58 -12.28 -1.03
CA ASP A 146 10.19 -11.79 -1.00
C ASP A 146 9.65 -11.73 0.44
N ALA A 147 10.04 -12.67 1.30
CA ALA A 147 9.72 -12.62 2.73
C ALA A 147 10.36 -11.40 3.42
N ALA A 148 11.60 -11.05 3.09
CA ALA A 148 12.26 -9.89 3.65
C ALA A 148 11.63 -8.57 3.15
N LYS A 149 11.22 -8.51 1.87
CA LYS A 149 10.48 -7.37 1.29
C LYS A 149 9.10 -7.22 1.93
N ALA A 150 8.41 -8.33 2.18
CA ALA A 150 7.13 -8.33 2.88
C ALA A 150 7.30 -7.78 4.32
N ASN A 151 8.34 -8.20 5.03
CA ASN A 151 8.63 -7.65 6.36
C ASN A 151 8.97 -6.16 6.30
N PHE A 152 9.78 -5.75 5.32
CA PHE A 152 10.07 -4.33 5.07
C PHE A 152 8.79 -3.53 4.84
N ALA A 153 7.88 -4.00 3.97
CA ALA A 153 6.60 -3.35 3.71
C ALA A 153 5.76 -3.18 4.99
N ARG A 154 5.62 -4.25 5.79
CA ARG A 154 4.87 -4.19 7.05
C ARG A 154 5.43 -3.17 8.05
N LEU A 155 6.75 -2.99 8.08
CA LEU A 155 7.41 -2.07 9.01
C LEU A 155 7.47 -0.62 8.51
N ARG A 156 7.44 -0.39 7.19
CA ARG A 156 7.81 0.89 6.58
C ARG A 156 6.73 1.55 5.73
N SER A 157 5.63 0.86 5.40
CA SER A 157 4.54 1.48 4.62
C SER A 157 3.84 2.60 5.38
N VAL A 158 3.49 3.65 4.63
CA VAL A 158 2.80 4.87 5.08
C VAL A 158 1.37 4.94 4.54
N ARG A 159 0.52 5.71 5.23
CA ARG A 159 -0.94 5.60 5.17
C ARG A 159 -1.56 6.57 4.17
N HIS A 160 -2.40 6.05 3.26
CA HIS A 160 -3.44 6.83 2.57
C HIS A 160 -4.81 6.24 2.97
N GLN A 161 -5.76 7.08 3.40
CA GLN A 161 -7.04 6.61 3.96
C GLN A 161 -8.24 7.16 3.19
N PRO A 162 -8.91 6.34 2.37
CA PRO A 162 -10.25 6.66 1.90
C PRO A 162 -11.29 6.16 2.91
N SER A 163 -12.05 7.06 3.54
CA SER A 163 -13.19 6.72 4.40
C SER A 163 -14.54 6.94 3.70
N CYS A 164 -15.54 6.18 4.16
CA CYS A 164 -16.94 6.10 3.72
C CYS A 164 -17.15 5.41 2.36
N ARG A 165 -17.68 4.18 2.43
CA ARG A 165 -18.28 3.46 1.29
C ARG A 165 -19.76 3.81 1.23
N ASN A 166 -20.25 4.25 0.07
CA ASN A 166 -21.69 4.23 -0.21
C ASN A 166 -22.08 2.78 -0.53
N GLY A 167 -22.92 2.17 0.31
CA GLY A 167 -23.53 0.88 0.03
C GLY A 167 -25.04 1.02 0.06
N GLU A 168 -25.71 0.69 -1.05
CA GLU A 168 -27.15 0.44 -1.04
C GLU A 168 -27.41 -0.90 -0.34
N GLY A 169 -27.77 -0.82 0.93
CA GLY A 169 -28.15 -1.95 1.76
C GLY A 169 -28.60 -1.46 3.13
N GLU A 170 -29.91 -1.40 3.36
CA GLU A 170 -30.50 -1.04 4.65
C GLU A 170 -29.92 -1.93 5.77
N CYS A 171 -29.07 -1.37 6.63
CA CYS A 171 -28.78 -1.95 7.93
C CYS A 171 -29.97 -1.68 8.88
N LYS A 172 -31.01 -2.51 8.82
CA LYS A 172 -32.02 -2.58 9.88
C LYS A 172 -31.56 -3.54 10.99
N GLY A 173 -31.11 -2.97 12.12
CA GLY A 173 -31.14 -3.64 13.43
C GLY A 173 -29.81 -4.19 13.98
N ARG A 174 -29.71 -4.21 15.32
CA ARG A 174 -28.58 -4.56 16.20
C ARG A 174 -28.13 -6.04 16.16
N ARG A 175 -27.94 -6.65 14.99
CA ARG A 175 -27.59 -8.08 14.92
C ARG A 175 -26.64 -8.47 13.79
N CYS A 176 -25.63 -7.65 13.47
CA CYS A 176 -24.58 -7.99 12.50
C CYS A 176 -23.25 -8.40 13.17
N GLY A 177 -23.29 -9.32 14.14
CA GLY A 177 -22.08 -9.71 14.87
C GLY A 177 -22.11 -11.06 15.59
N ARG A 178 -23.06 -11.95 15.30
CA ARG A 178 -23.12 -13.26 15.98
C ARG A 178 -23.42 -14.49 15.12
N GLU A 179 -23.60 -14.36 13.82
CA GLU A 179 -23.97 -15.51 12.96
C GLU A 179 -22.79 -16.20 12.25
N VAL A 180 -21.57 -15.67 12.33
CA VAL A 180 -20.39 -16.30 11.70
C VAL A 180 -19.72 -17.30 12.66
N GLU A 181 -19.79 -17.08 13.97
CA GLU A 181 -19.16 -17.94 14.98
C GLU A 181 -19.95 -19.24 15.23
N GLU A 182 -21.29 -19.20 15.19
CA GLU A 182 -22.12 -20.40 15.40
C GLU A 182 -22.03 -21.40 14.23
N ARG A 183 -21.85 -20.93 12.98
CA ARG A 183 -21.71 -21.85 11.82
C ARG A 183 -20.35 -22.53 11.72
N ALA A 184 -19.28 -21.94 12.28
CA ALA A 184 -17.97 -22.58 12.33
C ALA A 184 -17.91 -23.68 13.40
N ALA A 185 -18.65 -23.52 14.51
CA ALA A 185 -18.69 -24.50 15.59
C ALA A 185 -19.48 -25.78 15.23
N ASP A 186 -20.49 -25.67 14.37
CA ASP A 186 -21.31 -26.82 13.96
C ASP A 186 -20.64 -27.70 12.90
N LEU A 187 -19.79 -27.14 12.03
CA LEU A 187 -19.01 -27.90 11.04
C LEU A 187 -17.93 -28.76 11.70
N ILE A 188 -17.31 -28.29 12.79
CA ILE A 188 -16.28 -29.03 13.53
C ILE A 188 -16.87 -30.21 14.31
N LYS A 189 -18.13 -30.13 14.75
CA LYS A 189 -18.80 -31.24 15.46
C LYS A 189 -19.32 -32.34 14.54
N SER A 190 -19.57 -32.06 13.26
CA SER A 190 -20.01 -33.08 12.29
C SER A 190 -18.90 -33.98 11.75
N GLU A 191 -17.62 -33.58 11.88
CA GLU A 191 -16.49 -34.38 11.37
C GLU A 191 -15.92 -35.39 12.40
N HIS A 192 -16.45 -35.44 13.63
CA HIS A 192 -16.00 -36.37 14.68
C HIS A 192 -17.03 -37.45 15.02
N ARG A 193 -17.99 -37.73 14.12
CA ARG A 193 -18.94 -38.83 14.28
C ARG A 193 -19.07 -39.64 12.98
N ILE A 194 -17.99 -40.33 12.62
CA ILE A 194 -17.99 -41.62 11.90
C ILE A 194 -16.83 -42.44 12.46
#